data_AF-A0A7K2YJ81-F1
#
_entry.id   AF-A0A7K2YJ81-F1
#
_cell.length_a   1.000
_cell.length_b   1.000
_cell.length_c   1.000
_cell.angle_alpha   90.00
_cell.angle_beta   90.00
_cell.angle_gamma   90.00
#
_symmetry.space_group_name_H-M   'P 1'
#
loop_
_entity.id
_entity.type
_entity.pdbx_description
1 polymer ?
#
loop_
_entity_poly.entity_id
_entity_poly.type
_entity_poly.pdbx_seq_one_letter_code
_entity_poly.pdbx_strand_id
1 'polypeptide(L)'
;MVDPATGEAFDEAPDRRPDEVDAVVDRAHQAWRGWRADPAARTAALLAAADAVEAAEVELAPLLTREQGKPLAESSAEVARTAARLRYFATLVPEPRP
;
A
#
# COMPACT_ATOMS: atom_id res chain seq x y z
N MET A 1 3.45 3.29 17.95
CA MET A 1 2.40 2.30 17.64
C MET A 1 2.14 1.48 18.88
N VAL A 2 0.88 1.33 19.26
CA VAL A 2 0.44 0.68 20.50
C VAL A 2 -0.48 -0.47 20.13
N ASP A 3 -0.26 -1.64 20.73
CA ASP A 3 -1.09 -2.82 20.52
C ASP A 3 -2.42 -2.65 21.26
N PRO A 4 -3.58 -2.60 20.57
CA PRO A 4 -4.87 -2.40 21.22
C PRO A 4 -5.27 -3.52 22.18
N ALA A 5 -4.73 -4.73 22.02
CA ALA A 5 -5.06 -5.88 22.87
C ALA A 5 -4.34 -5.84 24.23
N THR A 6 -3.15 -5.23 24.29
CA THR A 6 -2.33 -5.18 25.53
C THR A 6 -2.18 -3.77 26.09
N GLY A 7 -2.34 -2.73 25.27
CA GLY A 7 -2.03 -1.34 25.61
C GLY A 7 -0.54 -1.02 25.59
N GLU A 8 0.31 -1.95 25.14
CA GLU A 8 1.77 -1.77 25.14
C GLU A 8 2.27 -1.19 23.82
N ALA A 9 3.23 -0.27 23.90
CA ALA A 9 3.95 0.22 22.73
C ALA A 9 4.82 -0.90 22.15
N PHE A 10 4.84 -1.04 20.83
CA PHE A 10 5.64 -2.07 20.17
C PHE A 10 6.52 -1.57 19.03
N ASP A 11 6.28 -0.35 18.55
CA ASP A 11 7.04 0.26 17.45
C ASP A 11 6.77 1.77 17.41
N GLU A 12 7.49 2.52 16.57
CA GLU A 12 7.38 3.96 16.42
C GLU A 12 7.33 4.36 14.93
N ALA A 13 6.49 5.34 14.61
CA ALA A 13 6.43 5.93 13.28
C ALA A 13 6.92 7.39 13.42
N PRO A 14 8.10 7.75 12.90
CA PRO A 14 8.62 9.09 13.06
C PRO A 14 7.83 10.12 12.26
N ASP A 15 7.51 11.25 12.88
CA ASP A 15 6.93 12.39 12.19
C ASP A 15 7.93 12.97 11.19
N ARG A 16 7.41 13.43 10.04
CA ARG A 16 8.18 14.17 9.05
C ARG A 16 7.98 15.66 9.24
N ARG A 17 9.06 16.42 9.10
CA ARG A 17 8.98 17.88 9.08
C ARG A 17 8.35 18.37 7.77
N PRO A 18 7.72 19.55 7.75
CA PRO A 18 7.11 20.09 6.53
C PRO A 18 8.04 20.14 5.33
N ASP A 19 9.31 20.52 5.51
CA ASP A 19 10.30 20.60 4.44
C ASP A 19 10.68 19.23 3.85
N GLU A 20 10.65 18.17 4.66
CA GLU A 20 10.85 16.81 4.18
C GLU A 20 9.65 16.33 3.35
N VAL A 21 8.44 16.76 3.71
CA VAL A 21 7.21 16.45 2.97
C VAL A 21 7.23 17.14 1.61
N ASP A 22 7.62 18.42 1.54
CA ASP A 22 7.74 19.17 0.28
C ASP A 22 8.68 18.45 -0.70
N ALA A 23 9.84 18.02 -0.23
CA ALA A 23 10.80 17.26 -1.04
C ALA A 23 10.24 15.89 -1.52
N VAL A 24 9.39 15.22 -0.74
CA VAL A 24 8.71 13.98 -1.16
C VAL A 24 7.68 14.28 -2.24
N VAL A 25 6.88 15.33 -2.08
CA VAL A 25 5.85 15.75 -3.03
C VAL A 25 6.49 16.17 -4.36
N ASP A 26 7.58 16.92 -4.34
CA ASP A 26 8.30 17.34 -5.54
C ASP A 26 8.82 16.15 -6.36
N ARG A 27 9.37 15.13 -5.69
CA ARG A 27 9.79 13.88 -6.37
C ARG A 27 8.61 13.16 -7.02
N ALA A 28 7.47 13.09 -6.33
CA ALA A 28 6.26 12.50 -6.89
C ALA A 28 5.75 13.32 -8.10
N HIS A 29 5.80 14.65 -8.02
CA HIS A 29 5.40 15.55 -9.11
C HIS A 29 6.28 15.37 -10.36
N GLN A 30 7.60 15.25 -10.18
CA GLN A 30 8.54 14.99 -11.27
C GLN A 30 8.25 13.63 -11.94
N ALA A 31 8.03 12.58 -11.15
CA ALA A 31 7.73 11.24 -11.67
C ALA A 31 6.36 11.15 -12.39
N TRP A 32 5.39 11.97 -11.98
CA TRP A 32 4.02 11.94 -12.49
C TRP A 32 3.91 12.05 -14.00
N ARG A 33 4.75 12.90 -14.64
CA ARG A 33 4.70 13.14 -16.08
C ARG A 33 5.01 11.88 -16.91
N GLY A 34 6.03 11.11 -16.51
CA GLY A 34 6.34 9.83 -17.13
C GLY A 34 5.29 8.78 -16.78
N TRP A 35 4.96 8.68 -15.49
CA TRP A 35 4.00 7.70 -14.99
C TRP A 35 2.62 7.77 -15.68
N ARG A 36 2.09 8.98 -15.89
CA ARG A 36 0.77 9.15 -16.55
C ARG A 36 0.79 8.78 -18.03
N ALA A 37 1.92 8.92 -18.71
CA ALA A 37 2.05 8.69 -20.14
C ALA A 37 2.22 7.21 -20.50
N ASP A 38 2.53 6.34 -19.51
CA ASP A 38 2.83 4.93 -19.74
C ASP A 38 1.81 4.00 -19.04
N PRO A 39 0.71 3.62 -19.70
CA PRO A 39 -0.25 2.66 -19.16
C PRO A 39 0.35 1.28 -18.87
N ALA A 40 1.30 0.81 -19.70
CA ALA A 40 1.89 -0.51 -19.56
C ALA A 40 2.73 -0.60 -18.27
N ALA A 41 3.53 0.42 -17.98
CA ALA A 41 4.29 0.50 -16.73
C ALA A 41 3.37 0.48 -15.50
N ARG A 42 2.21 1.14 -15.56
CA ARG A 42 1.24 1.13 -14.45
C ARG A 42 0.63 -0.25 -14.24
N THR A 43 0.22 -0.92 -15.31
CA THR A 43 -0.27 -2.31 -15.23
C THR A 43 0.79 -3.23 -14.65
N ALA A 44 2.03 -3.15 -15.14
CA ALA A 44 3.14 -3.97 -14.63
C ALA A 44 3.41 -3.71 -13.14
N ALA A 45 3.41 -2.46 -12.71
CA ALA A 45 3.62 -2.10 -11.32
C ALA A 45 2.48 -2.58 -10.40
N LEU A 46 1.22 -2.52 -10.84
CA LEU A 46 0.09 -3.03 -10.06
C LEU A 46 0.15 -4.55 -9.91
N LEU A 47 0.54 -5.28 -10.95
CA LEU A 47 0.73 -6.73 -10.88
C LEU A 47 1.88 -7.09 -9.93
N ALA A 48 3.03 -6.42 -10.07
CA ALA A 48 4.16 -6.63 -9.18
C ALA A 48 3.83 -6.30 -7.71
N ALA A 49 3.05 -5.23 -7.46
CA ALA A 49 2.59 -4.89 -6.13
C ALA A 49 1.63 -5.95 -5.56
N ALA A 50 0.75 -6.52 -6.38
CA ALA A 50 -0.13 -7.60 -5.95
C ALA A 50 0.67 -8.84 -5.51
N ASP A 51 1.67 -9.23 -6.30
CA ASP A 51 2.55 -10.36 -5.99
C ASP A 51 3.36 -10.11 -4.72
N ALA A 52 3.88 -8.89 -4.53
CA ALA A 52 4.60 -8.51 -3.32
C ALA A 52 3.72 -8.55 -2.06
N VAL A 53 2.48 -8.06 -2.15
CA VAL A 53 1.51 -8.08 -1.03
C VAL A 53 1.15 -9.51 -0.65
N GLU A 54 0.93 -10.41 -1.61
CA GLU A 54 0.65 -11.82 -1.32
C GLU A 54 1.85 -12.55 -0.72
N ALA A 55 3.06 -12.30 -1.25
CA ALA A 55 4.28 -12.90 -0.72
C ALA A 55 4.55 -12.48 0.73
N ALA A 56 4.11 -11.29 1.13
CA ALA A 56 4.30 -10.73 2.46
C ALA A 56 3.16 -11.05 3.45
N GLU A 57 2.19 -11.91 3.11
CA GLU A 57 1.00 -12.17 3.96
C GLU A 57 1.36 -12.60 5.38
N VAL A 58 2.35 -13.47 5.53
CA VAL A 58 2.82 -13.99 6.83
C VAL A 58 3.37 -12.87 7.72
N GLU A 59 3.86 -11.77 7.14
CA GLU A 59 4.37 -10.61 7.88
C GLU A 59 3.28 -9.55 8.07
N LEU A 60 2.51 -9.24 7.02
CA LEU A 60 1.50 -8.19 7.02
C LEU A 60 0.29 -8.54 7.88
N ALA A 61 -0.20 -9.78 7.86
CA ALA A 61 -1.41 -10.13 8.60
C ALA A 61 -1.24 -10.02 10.13
N PRO A 62 -0.15 -10.54 10.74
CA PRO A 62 0.12 -10.31 12.16
C PRO A 62 0.35 -8.84 12.51
N LEU A 63 1.06 -8.09 11.65
CA LEU A 63 1.28 -6.66 11.86
C LEU A 63 -0.04 -5.89 11.90
N LEU A 64 -0.93 -6.12 10.93
CA LEU A 64 -2.25 -5.50 10.87
C LEU A 64 -3.11 -5.83 12.11
N THR A 65 -3.05 -7.07 12.59
CA THR A 65 -3.72 -7.47 13.83
C THR A 65 -3.15 -6.72 15.02
N ARG A 66 -1.83 -6.59 15.12
CA ARG A 66 -1.17 -5.89 16.22
C ARG A 66 -1.45 -4.38 16.20
N GLU A 67 -1.53 -3.77 15.03
CA GLU A 67 -1.82 -2.33 14.88
C GLU A 67 -3.29 -2.00 15.14
N GLN A 68 -4.23 -2.87 14.72
CA GLN A 68 -5.65 -2.53 14.64
C GLN A 68 -6.54 -3.35 15.59
N GLY A 69 -6.02 -4.40 16.21
CA GLY A 69 -6.74 -5.28 17.14
C GLY A 69 -7.70 -6.27 16.48
N LYS A 70 -7.80 -6.31 15.15
CA LYS A 70 -8.69 -7.22 14.43
C LYS A 70 -8.16 -8.67 14.44
N PRO A 71 -9.03 -9.69 14.46
CA PRO A 71 -8.61 -11.09 14.40
C PRO A 71 -7.69 -11.38 13.20
N LEU A 72 -6.71 -12.27 13.38
CA LEU A 72 -5.74 -12.62 12.32
C LEU A 72 -6.42 -13.05 11.01
N ALA A 73 -7.52 -13.80 11.09
CA ALA A 73 -8.27 -14.22 9.91
C ALA A 73 -8.82 -13.03 9.10
N GLU A 74 -9.24 -11.95 9.76
CA GLU A 74 -9.70 -10.73 9.08
C GLU A 74 -8.54 -9.98 8.44
N SER A 75 -7.37 -9.93 9.11
CA SER A 75 -6.13 -9.38 8.56
C SER A 75 -5.65 -10.15 7.32
N SER A 76 -5.58 -11.47 7.36
CA SER A 76 -5.22 -12.30 6.19
C SER A 76 -6.21 -12.08 5.04
N ALA A 77 -7.51 -12.01 5.34
CA ALA A 77 -8.51 -11.70 4.33
C ALA A 77 -8.34 -10.29 3.73
N GLU A 78 -7.85 -9.32 4.50
CA GLU A 78 -7.55 -7.97 4.02
C GLU A 78 -6.34 -7.92 3.08
N VAL A 79 -5.27 -8.66 3.40
CA VAL A 79 -4.10 -8.81 2.51
C VAL A 79 -4.55 -9.41 1.18
N ALA A 80 -5.31 -10.51 1.22
CA ALA A 80 -5.84 -11.16 0.02
C ALA A 80 -6.75 -10.23 -0.80
N ARG A 81 -7.66 -9.50 -0.15
CA ARG A 81 -8.51 -8.50 -0.84
C ARG A 81 -7.70 -7.38 -1.47
N THR A 82 -6.61 -6.95 -0.83
CA THR A 82 -5.74 -5.90 -1.34
C THR A 82 -5.02 -6.35 -2.61
N ALA A 83 -4.39 -7.53 -2.60
CA ALA A 83 -3.76 -8.09 -3.79
C ALA A 83 -4.76 -8.32 -4.93
N ALA A 84 -5.93 -8.89 -4.63
CA ALA A 84 -7.00 -9.08 -5.61
C ALA A 84 -7.46 -7.75 -6.24
N ARG A 85 -7.57 -6.68 -5.43
CA ARG A 85 -7.93 -5.35 -5.89
C ARG A 85 -6.85 -4.74 -6.78
N LEU A 86 -5.57 -4.91 -6.46
CA LEU A 86 -4.45 -4.48 -7.31
C LEU A 86 -4.50 -5.17 -8.69
N ARG A 87 -4.71 -6.50 -8.71
CA ARG A 87 -4.87 -7.25 -9.97
C ARG A 87 -6.10 -6.81 -10.76
N TYR A 88 -7.22 -6.56 -10.08
CA TYR A 88 -8.42 -6.03 -10.73
C TYR A 88 -8.15 -4.67 -11.40
N PHE A 89 -7.52 -3.72 -10.70
CA PHE A 89 -7.21 -2.43 -11.30
C PHE A 89 -6.19 -2.52 -12.43
N ALA A 90 -5.30 -3.51 -12.42
CA ALA A 90 -4.37 -3.75 -13.51
C ALA A 90 -5.05 -4.14 -14.83
N THR A 91 -6.28 -4.69 -14.79
CA THR A 91 -7.06 -5.03 -15.99
C THR A 91 -7.91 -3.87 -16.52
N LEU A 92 -8.09 -2.81 -15.72
CA LEU A 92 -8.88 -1.66 -16.15
C LEU A 92 -8.08 -0.79 -17.12
N VAL A 93 -8.63 -0.57 -18.30
CA VAL A 93 -8.15 0.44 -19.23
C VAL A 93 -8.98 1.71 -18.99
N PRO A 94 -8.42 2.76 -18.38
CA PRO A 94 -9.18 3.99 -18.17
C PRO A 94 -9.50 4.62 -19.52
N GLU A 95 -10.78 4.92 -19.75
CA GLU A 95 -11.19 5.66 -20.95
C GLU A 95 -10.56 7.07 -20.94
N PRO A 96 -10.16 7.60 -22.11
CA PRO A 96 -9.71 8.97 -22.21
C PRO A 96 -10.85 9.90 -21.77
N ARG A 97 -10.63 10.66 -20.69
CA ARG A 97 -11.55 11.74 -20.31
C ARG A 97 -11.48 12.85 -21.37
N PRO A 98 -12.64 13.37 -21.85
CA PRO A 98 -12.68 14.49 -22.78
C PRO A 98 -12.08 15.76 -22.19
#